data_AF-A0A4C1UP59-F1
#
_entry.id   AF-A0A4C1UP59-F1
#
_cell.length_a   1.000
_cell.length_b   1.000
_cell.length_c   1.000
_cell.angle_alpha   90.00
_cell.angle_beta   90.00
_cell.angle_gamma   90.00
#
_symmetry.space_group_name_H-M   'P 1'
#
loop_
_entity.id
_entity.type
_entity.pdbx_description
1 polymer ?
#
loop_
_entity_poly.entity_id
_entity_poly.type
_entity_poly.pdbx_seq_one_letter_code
_entity_poly.pdbx_strand_id
1 'polypeptide(L)'
;MEKASEIKLACFIAEHNPAFNVASHLTNLMEPVCPDSKTAENLFVSRPKARATILNVTEKTGEENLIKNLRENDFALLVDESTDKSIIKYLASIARIVNTNYEVEDKCLTVISITDGSTKVL
;
A
#
# COMPACT_ATOMS: atom_id res chain seq x y z
N MET A 1 17.83 -10.98 10.08
CA MET A 1 16.51 -11.35 10.66
C MET A 1 15.70 -10.11 11.01
N GLU A 2 16.23 -9.19 11.80
CA GLU A 2 15.52 -7.96 12.26
C GLU A 2 14.82 -7.17 11.15
N LYS A 3 15.52 -6.81 10.06
CA LYS A 3 14.91 -6.04 8.94
C LYS A 3 13.69 -6.72 8.31
N ALA A 4 13.69 -8.05 8.21
CA ALA A 4 12.56 -8.78 7.63
C ALA A 4 11.34 -8.73 8.56
N SER A 5 11.54 -8.82 9.87
CA SER A 5 10.46 -8.69 10.86
C SER A 5 9.88 -7.28 10.89
N GLU A 6 10.71 -6.25 10.76
CA GLU A 6 10.25 -4.86 10.67
C GLU A 6 9.40 -4.59 9.42
N ILE A 7 9.82 -5.12 8.26
CA ILE A 7 9.04 -5.03 7.01
C ILE A 7 7.71 -5.75 7.18
N LYS A 8 7.68 -6.96 7.73
CA LYS A 8 6.44 -7.70 7.97
C LYS A 8 5.48 -6.94 8.88
N LEU A 9 5.99 -6.33 9.96
CA LEU A 9 5.17 -5.50 10.84
C LEU A 9 4.64 -4.25 10.13
N ALA A 10 5.47 -3.61 9.31
CA ALA A 10 5.05 -2.47 8.49
C ALA A 10 3.95 -2.88 7.48
N CYS A 11 4.10 -4.03 6.81
CA CYS A 11 3.08 -4.57 5.92
C CYS A 11 1.77 -4.89 6.66
N PHE A 12 1.83 -5.47 7.85
CA PHE A 12 0.65 -5.70 8.68
C PHE A 12 -0.13 -4.40 8.96
N ILE A 13 0.57 -3.31 9.24
CA ILE A 13 -0.04 -1.98 9.43
C ILE A 13 -0.64 -1.47 8.11
N ALA A 14 0.03 -1.67 6.98
CA ALA A 14 -0.51 -1.25 5.68
C ALA A 14 -1.79 -2.04 5.31
N GLU A 15 -1.80 -3.34 5.55
CA GLU A 15 -2.88 -4.25 5.15
C GLU A 15 -4.16 -4.04 5.97
N HIS A 16 -4.03 -3.88 7.29
CA HIS A 16 -5.20 -3.76 8.18
C HIS A 16 -5.57 -2.31 8.52
N ASN A 17 -4.78 -1.33 8.07
CA ASN A 17 -4.98 0.10 8.31
C ASN A 17 -5.24 0.52 9.79
N PRO A 18 -4.56 -0.05 10.82
CA PRO A 18 -4.61 0.52 12.15
C PRO A 18 -3.83 1.85 12.20
N ALA A 19 -4.02 2.61 13.27
CA ALA A 19 -3.20 3.80 13.50
C ALA A 19 -1.71 3.44 13.53
N PHE A 20 -0.85 4.20 12.84
CA PHE A 20 0.60 3.93 12.79
C PHE A 20 1.29 3.90 14.16
N ASN A 21 0.69 4.50 15.20
CA ASN A 21 1.20 4.41 16.57
C ASN A 21 1.21 2.97 17.10
N VAL A 22 0.34 2.11 16.56
CA VAL A 22 0.28 0.67 16.89
C VAL A 22 1.61 -0.02 16.58
N ALA A 23 2.42 0.48 15.63
CA ALA A 23 3.76 -0.07 15.36
C ALA A 23 4.60 -0.18 16.65
N SER A 24 4.75 0.95 17.34
CA SER A 24 5.56 1.05 18.55
C SER A 24 4.95 0.25 19.70
N HIS A 25 3.62 0.30 19.84
CA HIS A 25 2.92 -0.42 20.91
C HIS A 25 3.02 -1.93 20.72
N LEU A 26 2.88 -2.40 19.48
CA LEU A 26 2.94 -3.82 19.16
C LEU A 26 4.36 -4.36 19.34
N THR A 27 5.40 -3.62 18.95
CA THR A 27 6.78 -4.03 19.25
C THR A 27 7.04 -4.15 20.75
N ASN A 28 6.56 -3.19 21.56
CA ASN A 28 6.71 -3.25 23.01
C ASN A 28 5.90 -4.39 23.65
N LEU A 29 4.81 -4.81 23.02
CA LEU A 29 4.01 -5.95 23.48
C LEU A 29 4.65 -7.29 23.12
N MET A 30 5.39 -7.38 22.02
CA MET A 30 5.98 -8.64 21.55
C MET A 30 7.08 -9.17 22.47
N GLU A 31 7.86 -8.30 23.10
CA GLU A 31 8.92 -8.71 24.03
C GLU A 31 8.40 -9.53 25.23
N PRO A 32 7.39 -9.07 26.01
CA PRO A 32 6.84 -9.86 27.11
C PRO A 32 5.96 -11.04 26.66
N VAL A 33 5.33 -10.96 25.47
CA VAL A 33 4.49 -12.04 24.94
C VAL A 33 5.32 -13.21 24.42
N CYS A 34 6.51 -12.92 23.89
CA CYS A 34 7.43 -13.91 23.30
C CYS A 34 8.82 -13.84 23.97
N PRO A 35 8.93 -14.17 25.27
CA PRO A 35 10.14 -13.93 26.06
C PRO A 35 11.35 -14.79 25.63
N ASP A 36 11.13 -15.87 24.89
CA ASP A 36 12.14 -16.77 24.34
C ASP A 36 12.61 -16.37 22.94
N SER A 37 11.99 -15.37 22.32
CA SER A 37 12.27 -14.95 20.96
C SER A 37 13.27 -13.80 20.90
N LYS A 38 14.51 -14.11 20.52
CA LYS A 38 15.53 -13.10 20.16
C LYS A 38 15.06 -12.12 19.08
N THR A 39 14.15 -12.56 18.22
CA THR A 39 13.58 -11.68 17.20
C THR A 39 12.62 -10.68 17.80
N ALA A 40 11.81 -11.08 18.78
CA ALA A 40 10.90 -10.18 19.48
C ALA A 40 11.66 -9.20 20.37
N GLU A 41 12.71 -9.67 21.05
CA GLU A 41 13.62 -8.84 21.87
C GLU A 41 14.24 -7.69 21.06
N ASN A 42 14.68 -7.96 19.83
CA ASN A 42 15.33 -6.94 18.99
C ASN A 42 14.36 -6.19 18.05
N LEU A 43 13.07 -6.52 18.04
CA LEU A 43 12.11 -5.92 17.12
C LEU A 43 11.69 -4.53 17.61
N PHE A 44 12.21 -3.48 16.96
CA PHE A 44 11.80 -2.11 17.25
C PHE A 44 11.39 -1.33 15.99
N VAL A 45 10.11 -0.98 15.92
CA VAL A 45 9.54 -0.20 14.82
C VAL A 45 8.78 0.99 15.37
N SER A 46 9.38 2.17 15.23
CA SER A 46 8.69 3.42 15.55
C SER A 46 7.66 3.78 14.48
N ARG A 47 6.67 4.60 14.85
CA ARG A 47 5.68 5.15 13.91
C ARG A 47 6.30 5.76 12.63
N PRO A 48 7.32 6.66 12.70
CA PRO A 48 7.94 7.20 11.49
C PRO A 48 8.65 6.14 10.65
N LYS A 49 9.26 5.14 11.31
CA LYS A 49 9.96 4.05 10.65
C LYS A 49 8.98 3.13 9.92
N ALA A 50 7.87 2.74 10.54
CA ALA A 50 6.80 1.99 9.88
C ALA A 50 6.31 2.71 8.61
N ARG A 51 6.01 4.01 8.72
CA ARG A 51 5.60 4.84 7.58
C ARG A 51 6.67 4.89 6.48
N ALA A 52 7.93 5.11 6.85
CA ALA A 52 9.04 5.16 5.90
C ALA A 52 9.25 3.81 5.20
N THR A 53 9.13 2.70 5.91
CA THR A 53 9.22 1.34 5.34
C THR A 53 8.08 1.05 4.37
N ILE A 54 6.86 1.48 4.70
CA ILE A 54 5.72 1.35 3.78
C ILE A 54 5.99 2.15 2.51
N LEU A 55 6.25 3.47 2.62
CA LEU A 55 6.35 4.36 1.47
C LEU A 55 7.60 4.13 0.60
N ASN A 56 8.76 3.89 1.22
CA ASN A 56 10.02 3.86 0.48
C ASN A 56 10.43 2.46 0.03
N VAL A 57 9.80 1.42 0.57
CA VAL A 57 10.15 0.02 0.27
C VAL A 57 8.94 -0.71 -0.26
N THR A 58 7.90 -0.87 0.56
CA THR A 58 6.76 -1.73 0.24
C THR A 58 5.96 -1.19 -0.94
N GLU A 59 5.67 0.12 -0.94
CA GLU A 59 4.96 0.81 -2.01
C GLU A 59 5.74 0.74 -3.32
N LYS A 60 7.02 1.10 -3.33
CA LYS A 60 7.87 1.03 -4.53
C LYS A 60 7.94 -0.37 -5.12
N THR A 61 8.19 -1.37 -4.29
CA THR A 61 8.24 -2.77 -4.75
C THR A 61 6.87 -3.25 -5.24
N GLY A 62 5.79 -2.83 -4.58
CA GLY A 62 4.41 -3.13 -5.02
C GLY A 62 4.10 -2.51 -6.38
N GLU A 63 4.48 -1.25 -6.58
CA GLU A 63 4.31 -0.51 -7.84
C GLU A 63 5.10 -1.16 -8.98
N GLU A 64 6.39 -1.45 -8.77
CA GLU A 64 7.24 -2.11 -9.76
C GLU A 64 6.67 -3.47 -10.19
N ASN A 65 6.21 -4.27 -9.21
CA ASN A 65 5.60 -5.57 -9.48
C ASN A 65 4.27 -5.44 -10.24
N LEU A 66 3.44 -4.46 -9.88
CA LEU A 66 2.18 -4.20 -10.56
C LEU A 66 2.43 -3.76 -12.01
N ILE A 67 3.34 -2.82 -12.24
CA ILE A 67 3.73 -2.37 -13.58
C ILE A 67 4.25 -3.54 -14.41
N LYS A 68 5.10 -4.39 -13.83
CA LYS A 68 5.59 -5.59 -14.51
C LYS A 68 4.43 -6.51 -14.91
N ASN A 69 3.51 -6.78 -13.99
CA ASN A 69 2.35 -7.63 -14.25
C ASN A 69 1.47 -7.07 -15.40
N LEU A 70 1.24 -5.76 -15.42
CA LEU A 70 0.48 -5.08 -16.48
C LEU A 70 1.17 -5.07 -17.85
N ARG A 71 2.50 -5.18 -17.88
CA ARG A 71 3.27 -5.30 -19.15
C ARG A 71 3.23 -6.71 -19.72
N GLU A 72 3.07 -7.70 -18.85
CA GLU A 72 3.13 -9.12 -19.21
C GLU A 72 1.74 -9.71 -19.50
N ASN A 73 0.65 -9.02 -19.15
CA ASN A 73 -0.71 -9.52 -19.27
C ASN A 73 -1.64 -8.46 -19.88
N ASP A 74 -2.64 -8.91 -20.64
CA ASP A 74 -3.73 -8.05 -21.06
C ASP A 74 -4.57 -7.63 -19.85
N PHE A 75 -4.96 -6.36 -19.83
CA PHE A 75 -5.78 -5.80 -18.77
C PHE A 75 -6.77 -4.79 -19.30
N ALA A 76 -7.88 -4.61 -18.57
CA ALA A 76 -8.80 -3.51 -18.78
C ALA A 76 -8.50 -2.40 -17.76
N LEU A 77 -8.49 -1.15 -18.22
CA LEU A 77 -8.38 0.01 -17.33
C LEU A 77 -9.79 0.54 -17.03
N LEU A 78 -10.17 0.50 -15.76
CA LEU A 78 -11.38 1.14 -15.26
C LEU A 78 -11.00 2.51 -14.71
N VAL A 79 -11.64 3.55 -15.23
CA VAL A 79 -11.42 4.93 -14.83
C VAL A 79 -12.75 5.52 -14.39
N ASP A 80 -12.79 6.06 -13.19
CA ASP A 80 -13.98 6.69 -12.63
C ASP A 80 -13.67 8.08 -12.08
N GLU A 81 -14.57 9.02 -12.36
CA GLU A 81 -14.48 10.41 -11.90
C GLU A 81 -15.45 10.61 -10.73
N SER A 82 -14.90 10.92 -9.55
CA SER A 82 -15.67 11.25 -8.35
C SER A 82 -15.47 12.72 -8.00
N THR A 83 -16.53 13.39 -7.52
CA THR A 83 -16.42 14.76 -7.00
C THR A 83 -16.70 14.74 -5.51
N ASP A 84 -15.76 15.24 -4.70
CA ASP A 84 -15.96 15.34 -3.27
C ASP A 84 -16.88 16.51 -2.90
N LYS A 85 -17.28 16.59 -1.63
CA LYS A 85 -18.11 17.69 -1.13
C LYS A 85 -17.43 19.07 -1.22
N SER A 86 -16.12 19.12 -1.43
CA SER A 86 -15.30 20.33 -1.54
C SER A 86 -15.03 20.75 -2.99
N ILE A 87 -15.75 20.16 -3.96
CA ILE A 87 -15.68 20.46 -5.41
C ILE A 87 -14.39 19.91 -6.06
N ILE A 88 -13.56 19.17 -5.31
CA ILE A 88 -12.37 18.53 -5.86
C ILE A 88 -12.81 17.28 -6.62
N LYS A 89 -12.43 17.23 -7.89
CA LYS A 89 -12.59 16.06 -8.74
C LYS A 89 -11.44 15.10 -8.50
N TYR A 90 -11.73 13.81 -8.40
CA TYR A 90 -10.77 12.73 -8.25
C TYR A 90 -10.96 11.74 -9.37
N LEU A 91 -9.86 11.29 -9.97
CA LEU A 91 -9.84 10.21 -10.93
C LEU A 91 -9.30 8.97 -10.25
N ALA A 92 -10.15 7.98 -10.04
CA ALA A 92 -9.74 6.65 -9.58
C ALA A 92 -9.41 5.78 -10.79
N SER A 93 -8.25 5.14 -10.77
CA SER A 93 -7.79 4.22 -11.81
C SER A 93 -7.56 2.83 -11.25
N ILE A 94 -8.22 1.83 -11.84
CA ILE A 94 -8.14 0.42 -11.44
C ILE A 94 -7.78 -0.41 -12.67
N ALA A 95 -6.76 -1.25 -12.56
CA ALA A 95 -6.47 -2.26 -13.57
C ALA A 95 -7.17 -3.57 -13.23
N ARG A 96 -7.96 -4.08 -14.16
CA ARG A 96 -8.57 -5.40 -14.11
C ARG A 96 -7.75 -6.37 -14.97
N ILE A 97 -7.13 -7.35 -14.33
CA ILE A 97 -6.23 -8.33 -14.96
C ILE A 97 -6.88 -9.71 -14.87
N VAL A 98 -6.72 -10.54 -15.89
CA VAL A 98 -7.01 -11.98 -15.79
C VAL A 98 -5.71 -12.70 -15.48
N ASN A 99 -5.62 -13.34 -14.32
CA ASN A 99 -4.40 -14.03 -13.90
C ASN A 99 -4.22 -15.37 -14.66
N THR A 100 -3.10 -16.04 -14.44
CA THR A 100 -2.78 -17.33 -15.10
C THR A 100 -3.77 -18.46 -14.78
N ASN A 101 -4.55 -18.32 -13.72
CA ASN A 101 -5.59 -19.28 -13.33
C ASN A 101 -6.97 -18.91 -13.92
N TYR A 102 -7.03 -17.94 -14.83
CA TYR A 102 -8.26 -17.39 -15.41
C TYR A 102 -9.18 -16.71 -14.39
N GLU A 103 -8.63 -16.24 -13.28
CA GLU A 103 -9.36 -15.48 -12.27
C GLU A 103 -9.20 -13.98 -12.54
N VAL A 104 -10.27 -13.23 -12.32
CA VAL A 104 -10.27 -11.78 -12.49
C VAL A 104 -9.77 -11.12 -11.20
N GLU A 105 -8.74 -10.31 -11.31
CA GLU A 105 -8.18 -9.52 -10.21
C GLU A 105 -8.25 -8.03 -10.50
N ASP A 106 -8.79 -7.26 -9.56
CA ASP A 106 -8.80 -5.80 -9.61
C ASP A 106 -7.67 -5.23 -8.74
N LYS A 107 -6.81 -4.40 -9.35
CA LYS A 107 -5.69 -3.73 -8.69
C LYS A 107 -5.87 -2.22 -8.77
N CYS A 108 -5.96 -1.56 -7.62
CA CYS A 108 -5.96 -0.10 -7.56
C CYS A 108 -4.59 0.41 -8.02
N LEU A 109 -4.57 1.26 -9.04
CA LEU A 109 -3.34 1.87 -9.54
C LEU A 109 -3.05 3.16 -8.80
N THR A 110 -4.01 4.08 -8.82
CA THR A 110 -3.85 5.41 -8.24
C THR A 110 -5.19 6.11 -8.12
N VAL A 111 -5.22 7.13 -7.25
CA VAL A 111 -6.29 8.11 -7.15
C VAL A 111 -5.64 9.48 -7.23
N ILE A 112 -5.95 10.24 -8.29
CA ILE A 112 -5.36 11.56 -8.53
C ILE A 112 -6.42 12.65 -8.38
N SER A 113 -6.07 13.77 -7.75
CA SER A 113 -6.93 14.96 -7.70
C SER A 113 -6.75 15.79 -8.98
N ILE A 114 -7.84 16.19 -9.61
CA ILE A 114 -7.88 17.04 -10.79
C ILE A 114 -8.07 18.49 -10.32
N THR A 115 -7.04 19.31 -10.49
CA THR A 115 -7.03 20.73 -10.06
C THR A 115 -7.51 21.70 -11.14
N ASP A 116 -7.60 21.28 -12.41
CA ASP A 116 -8.19 22.08 -13.49
C ASP A 116 -8.83 21.16 -14.54
N GLY A 117 -10.13 21.36 -14.76
CA GLY A 117 -10.95 20.66 -15.76
C GLY A 117 -11.25 21.55 -16.96
N SER A 118 -10.42 22.56 -17.24
CA SER A 118 -10.62 23.47 -18.37
C SER A 118 -10.53 22.71 -19.69
N THR A 119 -11.69 22.43 -20.30
CA THR A 119 -11.78 22.10 -21.72
C THR A 119 -11.22 23.26 -22.52
N LYS A 120 -10.02 23.11 -23.08
CA LYS A 120 -9.65 23.89 -24.25
C LYS A 120 -10.50 23.37 -25.40
N VAL A 121 -11.49 24.15 -25.79
CA VAL A 121 -12.20 23.97 -27.07
C VAL A 121 -11.15 24.02 -28.16
N LEU A 122 -10.95 22.90 -28.86
CA LEU A 122 -10.14 22.82 -30.08
C LEU A 122 -10.83 23.57 -31.22
#